data_AF-A0A7W5PCB7-F1
#
_entry.id   AF-A0A7W5PCB7-F1
#
_cell.length_a   1.000
_cell.length_b   1.000
_cell.length_c   1.000
_cell.angle_alpha   90.00
_cell.angle_beta   90.00
_cell.angle_gamma   90.00
#
_symmetry.space_group_name_H-M   'P 1'
#
loop_
_entity.id
_entity.type
_entity.pdbx_description
1 polymer ?
#
loop_
_entity_poly.entity_id
_entity_poly.type
_entity_poly.pdbx_seq_one_letter_code
_entity_poly.pdbx_strand_id
1 'polypeptide(L)'
;MSRGVNKEFSAYQTVAPTGEMPEMICERDTSTTIDLPPLPEPFHGRLAECNTLPSLPAAVARVLTVARSPDASLMDYAKAIEEDPALTLRLLSLANSAYYSRRGIESHTCQEAVSRVGLDTTLAAVMSFGLARANMTSLNLDYLWQRAIIAALAARHLAERLCPQKAGTLFTIALLQDIGVLAAIALDEDDYHQQIRSTTGHDSLVAAEQSLYGCDHARIGGWLAANWGLPGHLAHGIAESHGELSATAPEMLCLRLSGPVADAWLSPSPPRALFRLLHRFETLSETLPVSLATLLDEVQDQLPSMTKLLDITSPPAYDNQALLEEAQQHLFRQTLALTARLDAHEAEMDALRQRQTELEQRSRRDALTGLANRAWLEEQLKERFQLCREQDRTLSVVFIDLDHFKMLNDRHGHQLGDQVLENFAVALQESVREGDLAGRYGGEEFLVILPDERSEGAQAMANRLAECLTTRSMAHVDGVALHVTVSIGIACLDDGPFKNARELIDAADQSMYDVKRSGRDGSATYRQ
;
A
#
# COMPACT_ATOMS: atom_id res chain seq x y z
N MET A 1 -100.80 -12.76 0.04
CA MET A 1 -101.34 -11.60 0.81
C MET A 1 -101.42 -12.01 2.27
N SER A 2 -100.97 -11.15 3.21
CA SER A 2 -100.75 -11.36 4.66
C SER A 2 -99.26 -11.44 4.96
N ARG A 3 -98.64 -10.66 5.85
CA ARG A 3 -99.02 -9.79 6.99
C ARG A 3 -97.89 -8.72 7.09
N GLY A 4 -98.06 -7.52 7.62
CA GLY A 4 -98.82 -7.16 8.82
C GLY A 4 -97.87 -7.03 10.02
N VAL A 5 -97.31 -5.83 10.18
CA VAL A 5 -97.00 -5.06 11.41
C VAL A 5 -96.96 -5.84 12.74
N ASN A 6 -95.83 -5.77 13.48
CA ASN A 6 -95.81 -5.14 14.80
C ASN A 6 -94.41 -4.93 15.40
N LYS A 7 -94.30 -3.82 16.12
CA LYS A 7 -93.20 -3.35 16.97
C LYS A 7 -93.04 -4.23 18.21
N GLU A 8 -91.83 -4.34 18.75
CA GLU A 8 -91.58 -4.07 20.18
C GLU A 8 -90.08 -3.82 20.47
N PHE A 9 -89.85 -2.90 21.39
CA PHE A 9 -88.57 -2.37 21.85
C PHE A 9 -88.20 -3.02 23.19
N SER A 10 -86.89 -3.03 23.49
CA SER A 10 -86.26 -3.13 24.82
C SER A 10 -85.84 -4.52 25.32
N ALA A 11 -84.52 -4.77 25.35
CA ALA A 11 -83.74 -4.66 26.59
C ALA A 11 -82.23 -4.80 26.31
N TYR A 12 -81.45 -3.92 26.94
CA TYR A 12 -80.00 -3.89 26.97
C TYR A 12 -79.39 -5.17 27.55
N GLN A 13 -78.40 -5.75 26.88
CA GLN A 13 -77.18 -6.23 27.55
C GLN A 13 -76.02 -6.40 26.56
N THR A 14 -74.89 -5.82 26.95
CA THR A 14 -73.62 -5.62 26.27
C THR A 14 -72.81 -6.92 26.19
N VAL A 15 -72.44 -7.38 24.99
CA VAL A 15 -71.19 -8.13 24.73
C VAL A 15 -70.78 -7.84 23.28
N ALA A 16 -69.61 -7.22 23.09
CA ALA A 16 -69.04 -6.95 21.78
C ALA A 16 -68.46 -8.24 21.17
N PRO A 17 -68.76 -8.59 19.90
CA PRO A 17 -67.99 -9.59 19.18
C PRO A 17 -66.84 -8.91 18.44
N THR A 18 -65.64 -9.40 18.74
CA THR A 18 -64.39 -9.23 18.00
C THR A 18 -64.59 -9.45 16.50
N GLY A 19 -64.49 -8.38 15.72
CA GLY A 19 -64.33 -8.44 14.28
C GLY A 19 -62.87 -8.20 13.94
N GLU A 20 -62.14 -9.27 13.63
CA GLU A 20 -60.83 -9.21 13.01
C GLU A 20 -60.94 -8.47 11.67
N MET A 21 -60.15 -7.40 11.54
CA MET A 21 -59.85 -6.73 10.27
C MET A 21 -58.91 -7.64 9.46
N PRO A 22 -59.13 -7.81 8.15
CA PRO A 22 -58.31 -8.71 7.34
C PRO A 22 -56.87 -8.17 7.20
N GLU A 23 -55.90 -9.03 7.49
CA GLU A 23 -54.48 -8.84 7.18
C GLU A 23 -54.32 -8.52 5.69
N MET A 24 -53.94 -7.28 5.37
CA MET A 24 -53.33 -6.98 4.07
C MET A 24 -51.91 -7.54 4.08
N ILE A 25 -51.78 -8.80 3.69
CA ILE A 25 -50.52 -9.37 3.23
C ILE A 25 -50.21 -8.65 1.91
N CYS A 26 -49.18 -7.81 1.94
CA CYS A 26 -48.64 -7.19 0.74
C CYS A 26 -47.98 -8.29 -0.11
N GLU A 27 -48.66 -8.76 -1.16
CA GLU A 27 -48.04 -9.62 -2.17
C GLU A 27 -46.84 -8.89 -2.78
N ARG A 28 -45.64 -9.47 -2.63
CA ARG A 28 -44.40 -8.99 -3.22
C ARG A 28 -44.49 -9.16 -4.75
N ASP A 29 -44.98 -8.13 -5.44
CA ASP A 29 -45.05 -8.10 -6.90
C ASP A 29 -43.64 -7.89 -7.49
N THR A 30 -42.98 -9.00 -7.86
CA THR A 30 -41.60 -9.08 -8.38
C THR A 30 -41.49 -8.74 -9.88
N SER A 31 -42.42 -7.98 -10.47
CA SER A 31 -42.56 -7.88 -11.93
C SER A 31 -41.76 -6.77 -12.63
N THR A 32 -41.00 -5.95 -11.90
CA THR A 32 -39.92 -5.13 -12.48
C THR A 32 -38.59 -5.66 -11.97
N THR A 33 -37.98 -6.61 -12.69
CA THR A 33 -36.62 -7.09 -12.41
C THR A 33 -35.64 -5.94 -12.61
N ILE A 34 -35.30 -5.25 -11.52
CA ILE A 34 -34.21 -4.28 -11.47
C ILE A 34 -32.92 -5.09 -11.58
N ASP A 35 -32.11 -4.82 -12.61
CA ASP A 35 -30.84 -5.50 -12.89
C ASP A 35 -29.77 -5.04 -11.88
N LEU A 36 -29.85 -5.56 -10.65
CA LEU A 36 -28.87 -5.36 -9.59
C LEU A 36 -27.86 -6.53 -9.56
N PRO A 37 -26.60 -6.28 -9.17
CA PRO A 37 -25.65 -7.35 -8.92
C PRO A 37 -26.22 -8.32 -7.86
N PRO A 38 -26.30 -9.64 -8.12
CA PRO A 38 -26.93 -10.57 -7.20
C PRO A 38 -26.18 -10.61 -5.87
N LEU A 39 -26.93 -10.57 -4.76
CA LEU A 39 -26.35 -10.74 -3.44
C LEU A 39 -25.79 -12.17 -3.27
N PRO A 40 -24.70 -12.37 -2.52
CA PRO A 40 -24.13 -13.70 -2.31
C PRO A 40 -25.11 -14.66 -1.60
N GLU A 41 -25.14 -15.92 -2.02
CA GLU A 41 -25.82 -16.99 -1.28
C GLU A 41 -24.86 -17.58 -0.22
N PRO A 42 -25.30 -17.92 1.01
CA PRO A 42 -26.70 -18.02 1.48
C PRO A 42 -27.27 -16.73 2.09
N PHE A 43 -26.51 -15.62 2.06
CA PHE A 43 -26.88 -14.37 2.72
C PHE A 43 -28.18 -13.77 2.14
N HIS A 44 -28.36 -13.84 0.82
CA HIS A 44 -29.59 -13.41 0.17
C HIS A 44 -30.84 -14.16 0.65
N GLY A 45 -30.78 -15.50 0.77
CA GLY A 45 -31.88 -16.28 1.34
C GLY A 45 -32.27 -15.84 2.75
N ARG A 46 -31.27 -15.60 3.62
CA ARG A 46 -31.49 -15.10 4.98
C ARG A 46 -32.16 -13.74 5.01
N LEU A 47 -31.77 -12.82 4.13
CA LEU A 47 -32.42 -11.51 4.00
C LEU A 47 -33.86 -11.60 3.50
N ALA A 48 -34.13 -12.47 2.52
CA ALA A 48 -35.47 -12.62 1.94
C ALA A 48 -36.50 -13.17 2.95
N GLU A 49 -36.04 -14.01 3.88
CA GLU A 49 -36.80 -14.64 4.97
C GLU A 49 -36.84 -13.80 6.26
N CYS A 50 -36.11 -12.68 6.31
CA CYS A 50 -36.01 -11.83 7.50
C CYS A 50 -37.31 -11.03 7.73
N ASN A 51 -38.00 -11.32 8.85
CA ASN A 51 -39.27 -10.69 9.22
C ASN A 51 -39.12 -9.36 9.98
N THR A 52 -37.89 -9.01 10.38
CA THR A 52 -37.54 -7.82 11.17
C THR A 52 -36.99 -6.68 10.29
N LEU A 53 -36.98 -6.85 8.97
CA LEU A 53 -36.53 -5.81 8.05
C LEU A 53 -37.30 -4.49 8.27
N PRO A 54 -36.64 -3.34 8.10
CA PRO A 54 -37.28 -2.05 8.26
C PRO A 54 -38.45 -1.90 7.29
N SER A 55 -39.65 -1.67 7.83
CA SER A 55 -40.84 -1.34 7.05
C SER A 55 -40.90 0.15 6.76
N LEU A 56 -41.33 0.52 5.56
CA LEU A 56 -41.58 1.92 5.25
C LEU A 56 -42.81 2.44 6.00
N PRO A 57 -42.77 3.66 6.56
CA PRO A 57 -43.97 4.32 7.05
C PRO A 57 -45.03 4.39 5.95
N ALA A 58 -46.30 4.20 6.32
CA ALA A 58 -47.41 4.16 5.36
C ALA A 58 -47.44 5.39 4.43
N ALA A 59 -47.06 6.57 4.92
CA ALA A 59 -46.99 7.78 4.12
C ALA A 59 -45.91 7.72 3.01
N VAL A 60 -44.74 7.14 3.31
CA VAL A 60 -43.65 6.95 2.34
C VAL A 60 -44.03 5.90 1.30
N ALA A 61 -44.64 4.79 1.74
CA ALA A 61 -45.09 3.71 0.85
C ALA A 61 -46.13 4.19 -0.19
N ARG A 62 -47.01 5.12 0.19
CA ARG A 62 -47.98 5.73 -0.74
C ARG A 62 -47.30 6.56 -1.82
N VAL A 63 -46.33 7.39 -1.45
CA VAL A 63 -45.56 8.20 -2.42
C VAL A 63 -44.77 7.30 -3.37
N LEU A 64 -44.19 6.20 -2.88
CA LEU A 64 -43.51 5.21 -3.72
C LEU A 64 -44.46 4.48 -4.67
N THR A 65 -45.70 4.22 -4.25
CA THR A 65 -46.72 3.64 -5.13
C THR A 65 -46.99 4.55 -6.33
N VAL A 66 -47.02 5.87 -6.11
CA VAL A 66 -47.10 6.86 -7.19
C VAL A 66 -45.84 6.81 -8.06
N ALA A 67 -44.65 6.75 -7.45
CA ALA A 67 -43.38 6.72 -8.17
C ALA A 67 -43.16 5.48 -9.07
N ARG A 68 -43.88 4.39 -8.80
CA ARG A 68 -43.88 3.18 -9.64
C ARG A 68 -44.68 3.35 -10.95
N SER A 69 -45.57 4.33 -11.03
CA SER A 69 -46.37 4.55 -12.24
C SER A 69 -45.54 5.30 -13.29
N PRO A 70 -45.39 4.75 -14.52
CA PRO A 70 -44.62 5.40 -15.58
C PRO A 70 -45.22 6.73 -16.06
N ASP A 71 -46.51 6.97 -15.77
CA ASP A 71 -47.25 8.17 -16.15
C ASP A 71 -47.53 9.12 -14.97
N ALA A 72 -46.85 8.92 -13.82
CA ALA A 72 -47.07 9.74 -12.63
C ALA A 72 -46.77 11.22 -12.89
N SER A 73 -47.76 12.09 -12.66
CA SER A 73 -47.60 13.53 -12.79
C SER A 73 -47.07 14.16 -11.50
N LEU A 74 -46.49 15.36 -11.59
CA LEU A 74 -46.10 16.16 -10.41
C LEU A 74 -47.25 16.32 -9.39
N MET A 75 -48.49 16.36 -9.88
CA MET A 75 -49.69 16.50 -9.07
C MET A 75 -50.00 15.23 -8.27
N ASP A 76 -49.67 14.06 -8.80
CA ASP A 76 -49.90 12.77 -8.12
C ASP A 76 -48.95 12.62 -6.93
N TYR A 77 -47.69 13.03 -7.09
CA TYR A 77 -46.73 13.10 -5.98
C TYR A 77 -47.19 14.09 -4.92
N ALA A 78 -47.61 15.29 -5.32
CA ALA A 78 -48.09 16.32 -4.40
C ALA A 78 -49.28 15.81 -3.56
N LYS A 79 -50.27 15.17 -4.19
CA LYS A 79 -51.42 14.58 -3.50
C LYS A 79 -51.01 13.50 -2.51
N ALA A 80 -50.12 12.58 -2.90
CA ALA A 80 -49.67 11.51 -2.01
C ALA A 80 -48.93 12.04 -0.77
N ILE A 81 -48.21 13.16 -0.91
CA ILE A 81 -47.50 13.82 0.19
C ILE A 81 -48.48 14.62 1.07
N GLU A 82 -49.47 15.30 0.47
CA GLU A 82 -50.51 16.09 1.17
C GLU A 82 -51.36 15.26 2.14
N GLU A 83 -51.41 13.94 1.96
CA GLU A 83 -52.04 13.00 2.90
C GLU A 83 -51.29 12.86 4.24
N ASP A 84 -50.03 13.32 4.32
CA ASP A 84 -49.27 13.41 5.56
C ASP A 84 -48.87 14.87 5.84
N PRO A 85 -49.51 15.54 6.83
CA PRO A 85 -49.23 16.93 7.16
C PRO A 85 -47.78 17.21 7.56
N ALA A 86 -47.09 16.24 8.18
CA ALA A 86 -45.71 16.41 8.60
C ALA A 86 -44.75 16.33 7.40
N LEU A 87 -44.95 15.37 6.49
CA LEU A 87 -44.18 15.31 5.24
C LEU A 87 -44.43 16.55 4.36
N THR A 88 -45.68 17.03 4.31
CA THR A 88 -46.06 18.25 3.57
C THR A 88 -45.31 19.47 4.08
N LEU A 89 -45.34 19.73 5.39
CA LEU A 89 -44.64 20.86 6.00
C LEU A 89 -43.12 20.78 5.79
N ARG A 90 -42.54 19.59 5.88
CA ARG A 90 -41.12 19.37 5.68
C ARG A 90 -40.69 19.55 4.22
N LEU A 91 -41.49 19.09 3.26
CA LEU A 91 -41.24 19.33 1.83
C LEU A 91 -41.37 20.81 1.46
N LEU A 92 -42.39 21.51 2.00
CA LEU A 92 -42.52 22.96 1.85
C LEU A 92 -41.32 23.69 2.45
N SER A 93 -40.87 23.30 3.65
CA SER A 93 -39.66 23.85 4.28
C SER A 93 -38.41 23.58 3.43
N LEU A 94 -38.31 22.42 2.78
CA LEU A 94 -37.21 22.11 1.87
C LEU A 94 -37.21 23.05 0.66
N ALA A 95 -38.37 23.17 0.00
CA ALA A 95 -38.56 24.00 -1.19
C ALA A 95 -38.37 25.51 -0.92
N ASN A 96 -38.53 25.94 0.33
CA ASN A 96 -38.38 27.34 0.76
C ASN A 96 -37.04 27.63 1.44
N SER A 97 -36.21 26.62 1.67
CA SER A 97 -34.85 26.85 2.15
C SER A 97 -34.08 27.79 1.21
N ALA A 98 -33.10 28.52 1.78
CA ALA A 98 -32.29 29.53 1.08
C ALA A 98 -31.69 29.01 -0.23
N TYR A 99 -31.52 27.70 -0.34
CA TYR A 99 -30.93 27.03 -1.48
C TYR A 99 -31.91 26.79 -2.64
N TYR A 100 -33.16 26.36 -2.38
CA TYR A 100 -34.16 26.13 -3.44
C TYR A 100 -34.99 27.38 -3.76
N SER A 101 -34.99 28.36 -2.86
CA SER A 101 -35.77 29.59 -3.02
C SER A 101 -35.24 30.43 -4.18
N ARG A 102 -36.03 30.56 -5.24
CA ARG A 102 -35.74 31.49 -6.35
C ARG A 102 -36.34 32.86 -6.03
N ARG A 103 -35.49 33.88 -5.88
CA ARG A 103 -35.88 35.31 -5.85
C ARG A 103 -37.05 35.64 -4.87
N GLY A 104 -37.05 35.06 -3.67
CA GLY A 104 -37.98 35.42 -2.60
C GLY A 104 -39.43 34.97 -2.80
N ILE A 105 -39.70 34.06 -3.75
CA ILE A 105 -41.04 33.49 -3.91
C ILE A 105 -41.11 32.20 -3.09
N GLU A 106 -41.86 32.23 -1.99
CA GLU A 106 -42.14 31.04 -1.20
C GLU A 106 -43.11 30.12 -1.96
N SER A 107 -42.85 28.81 -1.92
CA SER A 107 -43.82 27.79 -2.31
C SER A 107 -44.84 27.69 -1.19
N HIS A 108 -46.11 27.78 -1.53
CA HIS A 108 -47.20 27.65 -0.57
C HIS A 108 -48.02 26.37 -0.77
N THR A 109 -47.77 25.66 -1.88
CA THR A 109 -48.43 24.38 -2.20
C THR A 109 -47.43 23.24 -2.37
N CYS A 110 -47.86 22.01 -2.12
CA CYS A 110 -47.01 20.84 -2.28
C CYS A 110 -46.59 20.66 -3.75
N GLN A 111 -47.50 20.93 -4.69
CA GLN A 111 -47.20 20.88 -6.13
C GLN A 111 -46.08 21.84 -6.56
N GLU A 112 -46.10 23.08 -6.07
CA GLU A 112 -45.01 24.04 -6.30
C GLU A 112 -43.69 23.56 -5.71
N ALA A 113 -43.74 22.96 -4.51
CA ALA A 113 -42.57 22.41 -3.85
C ALA A 113 -41.96 21.22 -4.62
N VAL A 114 -42.78 20.25 -5.05
CA VAL A 114 -42.34 19.12 -5.88
C VAL A 114 -41.78 19.61 -7.22
N SER A 115 -42.45 20.59 -7.87
CA SER A 115 -41.97 21.17 -9.12
C SER A 115 -40.64 21.91 -8.97
N ARG A 116 -40.40 22.53 -7.81
CA ARG A 116 -39.18 23.30 -7.53
C ARG A 116 -38.00 22.43 -7.15
N VAL A 117 -38.25 21.40 -6.34
CA VAL A 117 -37.23 20.51 -5.77
C VAL A 117 -36.91 19.34 -6.73
N GLY A 118 -37.87 18.95 -7.56
CA GLY A 118 -37.76 17.83 -8.50
C GLY A 118 -38.24 16.51 -7.90
N LEU A 119 -38.59 15.55 -8.75
CA LEU A 119 -39.18 14.26 -8.33
C LEU A 119 -38.22 13.41 -7.51
N ASP A 120 -36.99 13.21 -7.95
CA ASP A 120 -36.01 12.37 -7.23
C ASP A 120 -35.69 12.95 -5.86
N THR A 121 -35.45 14.26 -5.80
CA THR A 121 -35.17 14.97 -4.55
C THR A 121 -36.39 14.96 -3.62
N THR A 122 -37.61 15.03 -4.16
CA THR A 122 -38.85 14.86 -3.41
C THR A 122 -38.92 13.46 -2.80
N LEU A 123 -38.56 12.44 -3.57
CA LEU A 123 -38.52 11.06 -3.11
C LEU A 123 -37.47 10.86 -2.02
N ALA A 124 -36.26 11.40 -2.19
CA ALA A 124 -35.22 11.45 -1.15
C ALA A 124 -35.72 12.09 0.14
N ALA A 125 -36.35 13.26 0.04
CA ALA A 125 -36.85 13.98 1.20
C ALA A 125 -37.90 13.14 1.93
N VAL A 126 -38.87 12.58 1.21
CA VAL A 126 -39.92 11.71 1.78
C VAL A 126 -39.31 10.47 2.44
N MET A 127 -38.36 9.80 1.77
CA MET A 127 -37.65 8.64 2.31
C MET A 127 -36.87 8.99 3.58
N SER A 128 -36.09 10.07 3.55
CA SER A 128 -35.27 10.52 4.66
C SER A 128 -36.11 10.96 5.86
N PHE A 129 -37.17 11.74 5.63
CA PHE A 129 -38.09 12.18 6.69
C PHE A 129 -38.84 11.03 7.34
N GLY A 130 -39.25 10.02 6.56
CA GLY A 130 -39.97 8.86 7.06
C GLY A 130 -39.08 7.90 7.84
N LEU A 131 -37.87 7.63 7.35
CA LEU A 131 -36.93 6.68 7.97
C LEU A 131 -36.25 7.25 9.21
N ALA A 132 -35.90 8.54 9.23
CA ALA A 132 -35.29 9.18 10.40
C ALA A 132 -36.17 9.11 11.65
N ARG A 133 -37.51 9.14 11.49
CA ARG A 133 -38.46 9.10 12.60
C ARG A 133 -38.72 7.70 13.16
N ALA A 134 -38.55 6.65 12.33
CA ALA A 134 -38.98 5.30 12.68
C ALA A 134 -37.96 4.52 13.54
N ASN A 135 -36.66 4.85 13.45
CA ASN A 135 -35.57 4.00 13.96
C ASN A 135 -34.76 4.60 15.13
N MET A 136 -35.30 5.59 15.83
CA MET A 136 -34.61 6.37 16.89
C MET A 136 -34.47 5.67 18.26
N THR A 137 -34.84 4.39 18.41
CA THR A 137 -35.08 3.82 19.75
C THR A 137 -34.10 2.74 20.26
N SER A 138 -33.06 2.32 19.53
CA SER A 138 -32.12 1.30 20.05
C SER A 138 -30.62 1.51 19.75
N LEU A 139 -30.26 2.39 18.81
CA LEU A 139 -28.88 2.61 18.39
C LEU A 139 -28.53 4.11 18.36
N ASN A 140 -27.29 4.44 18.72
CA ASN A 140 -26.70 5.73 18.43
C ASN A 140 -26.32 5.79 16.93
N LEU A 141 -27.34 5.82 16.04
CA LEU A 141 -27.18 5.93 14.59
C LEU A 141 -26.83 7.36 14.15
N ASP A 142 -26.60 8.28 15.09
CA ASP A 142 -26.28 9.68 14.82
C ASP A 142 -25.12 9.80 13.83
N TYR A 143 -24.09 8.97 13.99
CA TYR A 143 -22.96 8.93 13.05
C TYR A 143 -23.38 8.62 11.61
N LEU A 144 -24.26 7.64 11.39
CA LEU A 144 -24.71 7.26 10.05
C LEU A 144 -25.54 8.38 9.41
N TRP A 145 -26.43 9.01 10.19
CA TRP A 145 -27.22 10.13 9.69
C TRP A 145 -26.36 11.36 9.39
N GLN A 146 -25.37 11.66 10.25
CA GLN A 146 -24.39 12.72 10.01
C GLN A 146 -23.56 12.43 8.76
N ARG A 147 -23.11 11.19 8.57
CA ARG A 147 -22.36 10.79 7.37
C ARG A 147 -23.21 10.93 6.11
N ALA A 148 -24.43 10.40 6.14
CA ALA A 148 -25.35 10.43 5.00
C ALA A 148 -25.66 11.85 4.53
N ILE A 149 -25.87 12.80 5.45
CA ILE A 149 -26.16 14.19 5.07
C ILE A 149 -24.94 14.91 4.51
N ILE A 150 -23.74 14.69 5.07
CA ILE A 150 -22.49 15.27 4.55
C ILE A 150 -22.19 14.71 3.16
N ALA A 151 -22.32 13.39 2.98
CA ALA A 151 -22.14 12.74 1.70
C ALA A 151 -23.16 13.26 0.66
N ALA A 152 -24.43 13.38 1.02
CA ALA A 152 -25.45 13.92 0.13
C ALA A 152 -25.12 15.35 -0.36
N LEU A 153 -24.73 16.23 0.56
CA LEU A 153 -24.31 17.60 0.24
C LEU A 153 -23.05 17.62 -0.63
N ALA A 154 -22.04 16.82 -0.29
CA ALA A 154 -20.81 16.72 -1.08
C ALA A 154 -21.07 16.20 -2.50
N ALA A 155 -21.83 15.10 -2.64
CA ALA A 155 -22.21 14.52 -3.92
C ALA A 155 -22.94 15.55 -4.80
N ARG A 156 -23.84 16.32 -4.19
CA ARG A 156 -24.57 17.39 -4.87
C ARG A 156 -23.65 18.50 -5.37
N HIS A 157 -22.82 19.07 -4.51
CA HIS A 157 -21.93 20.19 -4.88
C HIS A 157 -20.89 19.81 -5.93
N LEU A 158 -20.45 18.54 -5.93
CA LEU A 158 -19.65 17.97 -7.01
C LEU A 158 -20.47 17.86 -8.31
N ALA A 159 -21.69 17.32 -8.22
CA ALA A 159 -22.56 17.10 -9.36
C ALA A 159 -23.03 18.41 -10.03
N GLU A 160 -23.25 19.48 -9.28
CA GLU A 160 -23.62 20.79 -9.84
C GLU A 160 -22.58 21.35 -10.81
N ARG A 161 -21.33 20.87 -10.71
CA ARG A 161 -20.24 21.30 -11.57
C ARG A 161 -19.94 20.29 -12.67
N LEU A 162 -20.04 19.00 -12.37
CA LEU A 162 -19.72 17.91 -13.30
C LEU A 162 -20.90 17.45 -14.17
N CYS A 163 -22.07 17.33 -13.56
CA CYS A 163 -23.27 16.78 -14.17
C CYS A 163 -24.55 17.43 -13.59
N PRO A 164 -24.78 18.74 -13.84
CA PRO A 164 -25.79 19.53 -13.10
C PRO A 164 -27.20 18.94 -13.15
N GLN A 165 -27.55 18.28 -14.26
CA GLN A 165 -28.88 17.66 -14.43
C GLN A 165 -29.12 16.46 -13.51
N LYS A 166 -28.06 15.81 -13.00
CA LYS A 166 -28.16 14.67 -12.09
C LYS A 166 -27.95 15.04 -10.63
N ALA A 167 -27.70 16.31 -10.28
CA ALA A 167 -27.36 16.72 -8.93
C ALA A 167 -28.41 16.32 -7.86
N GLY A 168 -29.70 16.41 -8.19
CA GLY A 168 -30.78 15.96 -7.29
C GLY A 168 -30.85 14.44 -7.13
N THR A 169 -30.67 13.70 -8.23
CA THR A 169 -30.61 12.24 -8.22
C THR A 169 -29.41 11.73 -7.41
N LEU A 170 -28.22 12.34 -7.57
CA LEU A 170 -27.00 11.95 -6.87
C LEU A 170 -27.05 12.33 -5.38
N PHE A 171 -27.63 13.48 -5.04
CA PHE A 171 -27.96 13.81 -3.64
C PHE A 171 -28.81 12.71 -3.00
N THR A 172 -29.83 12.24 -3.72
CA THR A 172 -30.75 11.19 -3.25
C THR A 172 -30.04 9.87 -3.02
N ILE A 173 -29.24 9.45 -3.99
CA ILE A 173 -28.46 8.21 -3.89
C ILE A 173 -27.50 8.29 -2.70
N ALA A 174 -26.73 9.37 -2.58
CA ALA A 174 -25.76 9.54 -1.49
C ALA A 174 -26.43 9.64 -0.10
N LEU A 175 -27.62 10.24 -0.01
CA LEU A 175 -28.39 10.27 1.24
C LEU A 175 -28.87 8.87 1.67
N LEU A 176 -29.11 7.99 0.71
CA LEU A 176 -29.61 6.63 0.93
C LEU A 176 -28.51 5.56 0.83
N GLN A 177 -27.26 5.94 0.63
CA GLN A 177 -26.19 4.98 0.31
C GLN A 177 -25.89 4.00 1.46
N ASP A 178 -26.19 4.39 2.70
CA ASP A 178 -25.93 3.58 3.89
C ASP A 178 -27.17 2.86 4.44
N ILE A 179 -28.32 2.90 3.77
CA ILE A 179 -29.57 2.30 4.31
C ILE A 179 -29.47 0.78 4.52
N GLY A 180 -28.56 0.11 3.82
CA GLY A 180 -28.33 -1.33 3.98
C GLY A 180 -27.81 -1.70 5.37
N VAL A 181 -27.20 -0.76 6.10
CA VAL A 181 -26.80 -0.95 7.50
C VAL A 181 -28.00 -1.31 8.38
N LEU A 182 -29.19 -0.74 8.08
CA LEU A 182 -30.42 -1.07 8.79
C LEU A 182 -30.87 -2.51 8.55
N ALA A 183 -30.71 -3.01 7.32
CA ALA A 183 -31.02 -4.41 7.00
C ALA A 183 -30.01 -5.37 7.61
N ALA A 184 -28.73 -5.00 7.66
CA ALA A 184 -27.69 -5.79 8.32
C ALA A 184 -27.93 -5.89 9.85
N ILE A 185 -28.32 -4.79 10.51
CA ILE A 185 -28.73 -4.79 11.92
C ILE A 185 -29.95 -5.68 12.14
N ALA A 186 -30.97 -5.57 11.28
CA ALA A 186 -32.19 -6.37 11.41
C ALA A 186 -31.94 -7.88 11.27
N LEU A 187 -30.89 -8.26 10.53
CA LEU A 187 -30.53 -9.66 10.29
C LEU A 187 -29.70 -10.27 11.42
N ASP A 188 -28.66 -9.56 11.87
CA ASP A 188 -27.62 -10.07 12.76
C ASP A 188 -27.28 -9.03 13.85
N GLU A 189 -28.27 -8.59 14.63
CA GLU A 189 -28.18 -7.46 15.56
C GLU A 189 -26.91 -7.51 16.45
N ASP A 190 -26.72 -8.58 17.22
CA ASP A 190 -25.59 -8.71 18.16
C ASP A 190 -24.21 -8.74 17.46
N ASP A 191 -24.06 -9.56 16.42
CA ASP A 191 -22.78 -9.74 15.71
C ASP A 191 -22.40 -8.47 14.93
N TYR A 192 -23.38 -7.83 14.29
CA TYR A 192 -23.17 -6.62 13.51
C TYR A 192 -22.90 -5.41 14.43
N HIS A 193 -23.54 -5.33 15.61
CA HIS A 193 -23.21 -4.33 16.62
C HIS A 193 -21.78 -4.44 17.12
N GLN A 194 -21.31 -5.66 17.41
CA GLN A 194 -19.93 -5.88 17.84
C GLN A 194 -18.96 -5.41 16.76
N GLN A 195 -19.28 -5.68 15.49
CA GLN A 195 -18.46 -5.26 14.37
C GLN A 195 -18.39 -3.74 14.23
N ILE A 196 -19.53 -3.04 14.18
CA ILE A 196 -19.58 -1.56 14.11
C ILE A 196 -18.75 -0.92 15.23
N ARG A 197 -18.88 -1.42 16.46
CA ARG A 197 -18.14 -0.89 17.62
C ARG A 197 -16.64 -1.15 17.55
N SER A 198 -16.22 -2.23 16.89
CA SER A 198 -14.81 -2.61 16.76
C SER A 198 -14.09 -1.88 15.62
N THR A 199 -14.83 -1.38 14.63
CA THR A 199 -14.27 -0.67 13.47
C THR A 199 -13.98 0.80 13.77
N THR A 200 -12.85 1.30 13.30
CA THR A 200 -12.38 2.68 13.54
C THR A 200 -12.69 3.65 12.38
N GLY A 201 -13.55 3.24 11.43
CA GLY A 201 -13.98 4.05 10.29
C GLY A 201 -14.78 3.25 9.26
N HIS A 202 -15.43 3.97 8.33
CA HIS A 202 -16.31 3.40 7.31
C HIS A 202 -15.64 2.37 6.40
N ASP A 203 -14.42 2.63 5.90
CA ASP A 203 -13.65 1.66 5.09
C ASP A 203 -13.45 0.31 5.81
N SER A 204 -13.25 0.34 7.13
CA SER A 204 -13.08 -0.89 7.94
C SER A 204 -14.39 -1.65 8.11
N LEU A 205 -15.51 -0.93 8.17
CA LEU A 205 -16.86 -1.54 8.18
C LEU A 205 -17.14 -2.23 6.84
N VAL A 206 -16.89 -1.56 5.72
CA VAL A 206 -17.06 -2.13 4.38
C VAL A 206 -16.23 -3.40 4.21
N ALA A 207 -14.95 -3.38 4.61
CA ALA A 207 -14.08 -4.55 4.52
C ALA A 207 -14.56 -5.72 5.40
N ALA A 208 -15.08 -5.41 6.60
CA ALA A 208 -15.63 -6.41 7.50
C ALA A 208 -16.89 -7.08 6.92
N GLU A 209 -17.80 -6.30 6.35
CA GLU A 209 -19.01 -6.80 5.71
C GLU A 209 -18.69 -7.67 4.50
N GLN A 210 -17.74 -7.23 3.66
CA GLN A 210 -17.27 -8.04 2.54
C GLN A 210 -16.71 -9.38 3.01
N SER A 211 -16.00 -9.42 4.15
CA SER A 211 -15.50 -10.66 4.74
C SER A 211 -16.62 -11.55 5.31
N LEU A 212 -17.68 -10.97 5.86
CA LEU A 212 -18.73 -11.70 6.58
C LEU A 212 -19.87 -12.16 5.65
N TYR A 213 -20.30 -11.28 4.76
CA TYR A 213 -21.47 -11.46 3.91
C TYR A 213 -21.12 -11.64 2.42
N GLY A 214 -19.87 -11.36 2.02
CA GLY A 214 -19.45 -11.36 0.61
C GLY A 214 -19.90 -10.12 -0.17
N CYS A 215 -20.51 -9.14 0.51
CA CYS A 215 -20.91 -7.85 -0.02
C CYS A 215 -20.95 -6.82 1.11
N ASP A 216 -21.00 -5.54 0.75
CA ASP A 216 -21.13 -4.43 1.71
C ASP A 216 -22.56 -3.92 1.84
N HIS A 217 -22.77 -3.01 2.80
CA HIS A 217 -24.06 -2.38 3.03
C HIS A 217 -24.58 -1.53 1.88
N ALA A 218 -23.75 -1.06 0.94
CA ALA A 218 -24.24 -0.36 -0.25
C ALA A 218 -25.02 -1.33 -1.15
N ARG A 219 -24.45 -2.52 -1.42
CA ARG A 219 -25.15 -3.58 -2.18
C ARG A 219 -26.41 -4.07 -1.48
N ILE A 220 -26.37 -4.23 -0.16
CA ILE A 220 -27.55 -4.57 0.66
C ILE A 220 -28.61 -3.47 0.56
N GLY A 221 -28.20 -2.21 0.63
CA GLY A 221 -29.06 -1.04 0.52
C GLY A 221 -29.74 -0.93 -0.84
N GLY A 222 -29.03 -1.24 -1.93
CA GLY A 222 -29.60 -1.28 -3.28
C GLY A 222 -30.69 -2.34 -3.41
N TRP A 223 -30.46 -3.54 -2.87
CA TRP A 223 -31.47 -4.59 -2.80
C TRP A 223 -32.68 -4.16 -1.95
N LEU A 224 -32.45 -3.56 -0.78
CA LEU A 224 -33.53 -3.07 0.09
C LEU A 224 -34.36 -1.99 -0.60
N ALA A 225 -33.71 -1.04 -1.28
CA ALA A 225 -34.35 0.01 -2.06
C ALA A 225 -35.21 -0.56 -3.20
N ALA A 226 -34.70 -1.57 -3.92
CA ALA A 226 -35.47 -2.27 -4.95
C ALA A 226 -36.69 -2.98 -4.36
N ASN A 227 -36.56 -3.66 -3.22
CA ASN A 227 -37.67 -4.31 -2.53
C ASN A 227 -38.73 -3.31 -2.02
N TRP A 228 -38.31 -2.10 -1.66
CA TRP A 228 -39.22 -1.01 -1.32
C TRP A 228 -39.90 -0.37 -2.54
N GLY A 229 -39.49 -0.75 -3.76
CA GLY A 229 -40.07 -0.25 -5.01
C GLY A 229 -39.49 1.08 -5.46
N LEU A 230 -38.26 1.44 -5.05
CA LEU A 230 -37.59 2.62 -5.59
C LEU A 230 -37.28 2.44 -7.09
N PRO A 231 -37.27 3.53 -7.87
CA PRO A 231 -36.81 3.51 -9.26
C PRO A 231 -35.44 2.82 -9.40
N GLY A 232 -35.31 1.95 -10.41
CA GLY A 232 -34.13 1.09 -10.57
C GLY A 232 -32.80 1.85 -10.66
N HIS A 233 -32.80 3.06 -11.22
CA HIS A 233 -31.60 3.89 -11.30
C HIS A 233 -31.11 4.38 -9.93
N LEU A 234 -32.02 4.61 -8.96
CA LEU A 234 -31.66 4.96 -7.58
C LEU A 234 -31.13 3.73 -6.85
N ALA A 235 -31.82 2.59 -6.97
CA ALA A 235 -31.37 1.34 -6.37
C ALA A 235 -29.98 0.90 -6.87
N HIS A 236 -29.73 1.02 -8.18
CA HIS A 236 -28.43 0.74 -8.78
C HIS A 236 -27.37 1.74 -8.31
N GLY A 237 -27.70 3.03 -8.27
CA GLY A 237 -26.79 4.05 -7.75
C GLY A 237 -26.38 3.80 -6.30
N ILE A 238 -27.32 3.36 -5.44
CA ILE A 238 -27.03 3.00 -4.05
C ILE A 238 -26.07 1.80 -4.01
N ALA A 239 -26.32 0.75 -4.79
CA ALA A 239 -25.50 -0.46 -4.81
C ALA A 239 -24.05 -0.22 -5.26
N GLU A 240 -23.82 0.75 -6.14
CA GLU A 240 -22.52 1.06 -6.74
C GLU A 240 -21.80 2.25 -6.08
N SER A 241 -22.43 2.84 -5.05
CA SER A 241 -21.95 4.05 -4.35
C SER A 241 -20.63 3.84 -3.61
N HIS A 242 -20.34 2.61 -3.19
CA HIS A 242 -19.05 2.19 -2.66
C HIS A 242 -18.25 1.47 -3.76
N GLY A 243 -17.07 1.98 -4.06
CA GLY A 243 -16.21 1.39 -5.09
C GLY A 243 -14.98 2.24 -5.39
N GLU A 244 -14.16 1.75 -6.30
CA GLU A 244 -12.95 2.47 -6.70
C GLU A 244 -13.26 3.73 -7.49
N LEU A 245 -12.40 4.75 -7.37
CA LEU A 245 -12.50 5.99 -8.12
C LEU A 245 -12.00 5.85 -9.58
N SER A 246 -11.27 4.78 -9.88
CA SER A 246 -10.60 4.55 -11.16
C SER A 246 -11.60 4.43 -12.33
N ALA A 247 -11.36 5.19 -13.41
CA ALA A 247 -12.14 5.12 -14.67
C ALA A 247 -13.67 5.25 -14.52
N THR A 248 -14.13 6.02 -13.54
CA THR A 248 -15.57 6.22 -13.27
C THR A 248 -16.17 7.34 -14.12
N ALA A 249 -17.43 7.17 -14.54
CA ALA A 249 -18.19 8.26 -15.15
C ALA A 249 -18.34 9.43 -14.16
N PRO A 250 -18.49 10.69 -14.62
CA PRO A 250 -18.54 11.86 -13.74
C PRO A 250 -19.55 11.74 -12.60
N GLU A 251 -20.67 11.05 -12.83
CA GLU A 251 -21.74 10.91 -11.85
C GLU A 251 -21.38 9.91 -10.75
N MET A 252 -20.67 8.84 -11.12
CA MET A 252 -20.16 7.85 -10.17
C MET A 252 -18.97 8.40 -9.38
N LEU A 253 -18.16 9.26 -10.00
CA LEU A 253 -17.09 9.99 -9.32
C LEU A 253 -17.66 10.88 -8.20
N CYS A 254 -18.75 11.61 -8.45
CA CYS A 254 -19.44 12.41 -7.42
C CYS A 254 -19.88 11.57 -6.23
N LEU A 255 -20.51 10.40 -6.47
CA LEU A 255 -20.98 9.51 -5.42
C LEU A 255 -19.83 8.94 -4.61
N ARG A 256 -18.84 8.32 -5.28
CA ARG A 256 -17.73 7.63 -4.62
C ARG A 256 -16.76 8.57 -3.91
N LEU A 257 -16.68 9.85 -4.30
CA LEU A 257 -15.94 10.86 -3.55
C LEU A 257 -16.69 11.39 -2.32
N SER A 258 -18.02 11.38 -2.35
CA SER A 258 -18.84 11.96 -1.28
C SER A 258 -18.72 11.23 0.06
N GLY A 259 -18.60 9.90 0.03
CA GLY A 259 -18.35 9.08 1.22
C GLY A 259 -17.04 9.47 1.93
N PRO A 260 -15.88 9.41 1.25
CA PRO A 260 -14.60 9.85 1.81
C PRO A 260 -14.58 11.29 2.34
N VAL A 261 -15.35 12.21 1.75
CA VAL A 261 -15.54 13.58 2.28
C VAL A 261 -16.23 13.52 3.66
N ALA A 262 -17.33 12.78 3.77
CA ALA A 262 -18.05 12.60 5.04
C ALA A 262 -17.21 11.88 6.09
N ASP A 263 -16.46 10.86 5.69
CA ASP A 263 -15.60 10.09 6.58
C ASP A 263 -14.43 10.93 7.11
N ALA A 264 -13.85 11.78 6.26
CA ALA A 264 -12.80 12.70 6.67
C ALA A 264 -13.32 13.78 7.64
N TRP A 265 -14.54 14.26 7.42
CA TRP A 265 -15.22 15.22 8.28
C TRP A 265 -15.48 14.66 9.69
N LEU A 266 -15.98 13.43 9.77
CA LEU A 266 -16.38 12.79 11.04
C LEU A 266 -15.26 11.98 11.70
N SER A 267 -14.05 11.97 11.12
CA SER A 267 -12.89 11.26 11.64
C SER A 267 -12.54 11.72 13.06
N PRO A 268 -12.11 10.81 13.97
CA PRO A 268 -11.51 11.19 15.26
C PRO A 268 -10.26 12.07 15.12
N SER A 269 -9.63 12.08 13.94
CA SER A 269 -8.52 12.96 13.59
C SER A 269 -8.77 13.57 12.19
N PRO A 270 -9.57 14.67 12.11
CA PRO A 270 -9.93 15.29 10.84
C PRO A 270 -8.73 15.75 10.00
N PRO A 271 -7.68 16.43 10.55
CA PRO A 271 -6.54 16.87 9.74
C PRO A 271 -5.87 15.72 8.98
N ARG A 272 -5.67 14.57 9.64
CA ARG A 272 -5.03 13.41 9.00
C ARG A 272 -5.90 12.78 7.91
N ALA A 273 -7.22 12.80 8.07
CA ALA A 273 -8.14 12.25 7.07
C ALA A 273 -8.33 13.20 5.88
N LEU A 274 -8.49 14.50 6.16
CA LEU A 274 -8.60 15.55 5.15
C LEU A 274 -7.37 15.64 4.26
N PHE A 275 -6.15 15.41 4.77
CA PHE A 275 -4.98 15.35 3.91
C PHE A 275 -5.06 14.22 2.86
N ARG A 276 -5.43 13.00 3.29
CA ARG A 276 -5.53 11.87 2.34
C ARG A 276 -6.52 12.20 1.23
N LEU A 277 -7.58 12.92 1.58
CA LEU A 277 -8.58 13.41 0.64
C LEU A 277 -8.03 14.54 -0.25
N LEU A 278 -7.25 15.47 0.30
CA LEU A 278 -6.61 16.56 -0.45
C LEU A 278 -5.74 16.01 -1.58
N HIS A 279 -4.91 15.01 -1.29
CA HIS A 279 -4.09 14.38 -2.33
C HIS A 279 -4.94 13.71 -3.43
N ARG A 280 -6.06 13.07 -3.06
CA ARG A 280 -7.01 12.52 -4.05
C ARG A 280 -7.61 13.63 -4.93
N PHE A 281 -8.00 14.76 -4.35
CA PHE A 281 -8.50 15.92 -5.09
C PHE A 281 -7.43 16.51 -6.03
N GLU A 282 -6.17 16.56 -5.61
CA GLU A 282 -5.05 17.00 -6.47
C GLU A 282 -4.84 16.06 -7.67
N THR A 283 -4.86 14.73 -7.43
CA THR A 283 -4.73 13.75 -8.53
C THR A 283 -5.89 13.79 -9.52
N LEU A 284 -7.06 14.28 -9.08
CA LEU A 284 -8.26 14.40 -9.90
C LEU A 284 -8.51 15.83 -10.39
N SER A 285 -7.55 16.75 -10.21
CA SER A 285 -7.72 18.19 -10.49
C SER A 285 -8.06 18.52 -11.94
N GLU A 286 -7.63 17.70 -12.91
CA GLU A 286 -8.02 17.86 -14.32
C GLU A 286 -9.51 17.55 -14.55
N THR A 287 -10.08 16.68 -13.72
CA THR A 287 -11.48 16.25 -13.81
C THR A 287 -12.41 17.04 -12.89
N LEU A 288 -11.92 17.48 -11.72
CA LEU A 288 -12.70 18.17 -10.69
C LEU A 288 -12.52 19.69 -10.78
N PRO A 289 -13.54 20.46 -11.16
CA PRO A 289 -13.47 21.92 -11.25
C PRO A 289 -13.67 22.62 -9.88
N VAL A 290 -13.37 21.94 -8.77
CA VAL A 290 -13.56 22.47 -7.41
C VAL A 290 -12.46 21.98 -6.47
N SER A 291 -11.97 22.88 -5.62
CA SER A 291 -11.01 22.53 -4.59
C SER A 291 -11.70 21.85 -3.41
N LEU A 292 -10.97 21.02 -2.66
CA LEU A 292 -11.50 20.42 -1.44
C LEU A 292 -11.95 21.47 -0.42
N ALA A 293 -11.18 22.55 -0.24
CA ALA A 293 -11.53 23.64 0.68
C ALA A 293 -12.90 24.26 0.36
N THR A 294 -13.11 24.62 -0.92
CA THR A 294 -14.38 25.19 -1.38
C THR A 294 -15.54 24.22 -1.16
N LEU A 295 -15.35 22.94 -1.43
CA LEU A 295 -16.39 21.93 -1.22
C LEU A 295 -16.77 21.82 0.27
N LEU A 296 -15.78 21.83 1.18
CA LEU A 296 -16.03 21.71 2.61
C LEU A 296 -16.79 22.92 3.15
N ASP A 297 -16.48 24.13 2.69
CA ASP A 297 -17.18 25.34 3.08
C ASP A 297 -18.64 25.33 2.61
N GLU A 298 -18.88 24.92 1.36
CA GLU A 298 -20.24 24.81 0.81
C GLU A 298 -21.10 23.78 1.56
N VAL A 299 -20.50 22.65 1.95
CA VAL A 299 -21.15 21.65 2.80
C VAL A 299 -21.45 22.26 4.18
N GLN A 300 -20.48 22.93 4.82
CA GLN A 300 -20.67 23.55 6.14
C GLN A 300 -21.82 24.55 6.16
N ASP A 301 -21.90 25.41 5.13
CA ASP A 301 -22.91 26.45 5.02
C ASP A 301 -24.33 25.88 4.96
N GLN A 302 -24.50 24.67 4.40
CA GLN A 302 -25.81 24.03 4.26
C GLN A 302 -26.21 23.09 5.39
N LEU A 303 -25.23 22.56 6.14
CA LEU A 303 -25.47 21.59 7.21
C LEU A 303 -26.51 22.07 8.24
N PRO A 304 -26.49 23.32 8.77
CA PRO A 304 -27.47 23.76 9.76
C PRO A 304 -28.91 23.74 9.25
N SER A 305 -29.11 24.08 7.97
CA SER A 305 -30.44 24.07 7.35
C SER A 305 -30.96 22.64 7.15
N MET A 306 -30.08 21.75 6.69
CA MET A 306 -30.45 20.36 6.39
C MET A 306 -30.62 19.50 7.65
N THR A 307 -29.81 19.69 8.68
CA THR A 307 -29.92 18.97 9.95
C THR A 307 -31.22 19.32 10.69
N LYS A 308 -31.58 20.61 10.72
CA LYS A 308 -32.87 21.08 11.26
C LYS A 308 -34.06 20.50 10.48
N LEU A 309 -33.93 20.39 9.17
CA LEU A 309 -34.99 19.88 8.30
C LEU A 309 -35.22 18.38 8.48
N LEU A 310 -34.13 17.60 8.60
CA LEU A 310 -34.19 16.15 8.83
C LEU A 310 -34.42 15.76 10.29
N ASP A 311 -34.35 16.73 11.22
CA ASP A 311 -34.45 16.50 12.67
C ASP A 311 -33.36 15.55 13.18
N ILE A 312 -32.12 15.81 12.77
CA ILE A 312 -30.93 15.02 13.14
C ILE A 312 -29.92 15.85 13.94
N THR A 313 -29.09 15.18 14.74
CA THR A 313 -27.97 15.80 15.44
C THR A 313 -26.99 16.43 14.45
N SER A 314 -26.76 17.74 14.56
CA SER A 314 -25.84 18.45 13.66
C SER A 314 -24.42 17.88 13.75
N PRO A 315 -23.75 17.62 12.62
CA PRO A 315 -22.32 17.37 12.61
C PRO A 315 -21.53 18.53 13.23
N PRO A 316 -20.31 18.28 13.71
CA PRO A 316 -19.42 19.33 14.20
C PRO A 316 -19.06 20.31 13.07
N ALA A 317 -19.00 21.60 13.41
CA ALA A 317 -18.51 22.65 12.54
C ALA A 317 -17.01 22.86 12.75
N TYR A 318 -16.29 23.20 11.69
CA TYR A 318 -14.85 23.37 11.67
C TYR A 318 -14.44 24.66 10.96
N ASP A 319 -13.25 25.16 11.30
CA ASP A 319 -12.53 26.07 10.42
C ASP A 319 -11.78 25.22 9.38
N ASN A 320 -12.41 25.04 8.22
CA ASN A 320 -11.88 24.15 7.17
C ASN A 320 -10.52 24.63 6.66
N GLN A 321 -10.29 25.94 6.62
CA GLN A 321 -9.01 26.49 6.18
C GLN A 321 -7.92 26.16 7.20
N ALA A 322 -8.16 26.40 8.49
CA ALA A 322 -7.21 26.05 9.55
C ALA A 322 -6.93 24.54 9.60
N LEU A 323 -7.96 23.69 9.42
CA LEU A 323 -7.79 22.24 9.39
C LEU A 323 -6.91 21.75 8.24
N LEU A 324 -7.10 22.33 7.03
CA LEU A 324 -6.29 21.97 5.87
C LEU A 324 -4.85 22.46 6.01
N GLU A 325 -4.64 23.64 6.57
CA GLU A 325 -3.30 24.16 6.90
C GLU A 325 -2.58 23.26 7.93
N GLU A 326 -3.28 22.86 8.99
CA GLU A 326 -2.76 21.94 10.00
C GLU A 326 -2.41 20.57 9.39
N ALA A 327 -3.28 20.05 8.53
CA ALA A 327 -3.07 18.80 7.81
C ALA A 327 -1.80 18.83 6.96
N GLN A 328 -1.59 19.89 6.17
CA GLN A 328 -0.39 20.07 5.35
C GLN A 328 0.88 20.20 6.20
N GLN A 329 0.82 20.95 7.30
CA GLN A 329 1.97 21.12 8.20
C GLN A 329 2.40 19.81 8.86
N HIS A 330 1.45 19.00 9.34
CA HIS A 330 1.76 17.74 9.99
C HIS A 330 2.52 16.77 9.07
N LEU A 331 2.15 16.70 7.80
CA LEU A 331 2.78 15.79 6.86
C LEU A 331 4.06 16.33 6.26
N PHE A 332 4.18 17.64 6.08
CA PHE A 332 5.47 18.25 5.80
C PHE A 332 6.50 17.87 6.88
N ARG A 333 6.11 17.94 8.16
CA ARG A 333 6.95 17.49 9.28
C ARG A 333 7.28 15.99 9.22
N GLN A 334 6.30 15.14 8.89
CA GLN A 334 6.55 13.69 8.76
C GLN A 334 7.46 13.36 7.59
N THR A 335 7.29 14.02 6.45
CA THR A 335 8.10 13.84 5.25
C THR A 335 9.55 14.22 5.55
N LEU A 336 9.78 15.38 6.14
CA LEU A 336 11.12 15.80 6.57
C LEU A 336 11.76 14.79 7.54
N ALA A 337 10.99 14.28 8.50
CA ALA A 337 11.49 13.28 9.45
C ALA A 337 11.84 11.93 8.79
N LEU A 338 11.09 11.52 7.77
CA LEU A 338 11.38 10.31 7.00
C LEU A 338 12.61 10.49 6.11
N THR A 339 12.72 11.60 5.41
CA THR A 339 13.91 11.91 4.59
C THR A 339 15.17 11.92 5.44
N ALA A 340 15.15 12.59 6.60
CA ALA A 340 16.30 12.61 7.51
C ALA A 340 16.70 11.21 8.03
N ARG A 341 15.73 10.30 8.19
CA ARG A 341 16.01 8.90 8.57
C ARG A 341 16.64 8.11 7.42
N LEU A 342 16.19 8.34 6.19
CA LEU A 342 16.77 7.70 5.01
C LEU A 342 18.23 8.13 4.84
N ASP A 343 18.51 9.44 4.91
CA ASP A 343 19.88 9.97 4.82
C ASP A 343 20.80 9.38 5.90
N ALA A 344 20.29 9.23 7.14
CA ALA A 344 21.05 8.62 8.23
C ALA A 344 21.35 7.13 7.98
N HIS A 345 20.37 6.38 7.44
CA HIS A 345 20.57 4.97 7.09
C HIS A 345 21.54 4.80 5.92
N GLU A 346 21.50 5.67 4.91
CA GLU A 346 22.45 5.65 3.81
C GLU A 346 23.88 5.87 4.31
N ALA A 347 24.08 6.87 5.19
CA ALA A 347 25.38 7.13 5.81
C ALA A 347 25.88 5.94 6.65
N GLU A 348 25.00 5.26 7.39
CA GLU A 348 25.34 4.07 8.17
C GLU A 348 25.75 2.89 7.26
N MET A 349 24.98 2.65 6.19
CA MET A 349 25.27 1.59 5.23
C MET A 349 26.62 1.80 4.54
N ASP A 350 26.95 3.04 4.17
CA ASP A 350 28.24 3.35 3.56
C ASP A 350 29.40 3.19 4.54
N ALA A 351 29.22 3.59 5.80
CA ALA A 351 30.21 3.35 6.85
C ALA A 351 30.46 1.84 7.09
N LEU A 352 29.41 1.02 7.09
CA LEU A 352 29.52 -0.43 7.21
C LEU A 352 30.25 -1.05 6.02
N ARG A 353 29.94 -0.63 4.79
CA ARG A 353 30.62 -1.10 3.57
C ARG A 353 32.11 -0.75 3.58
N GLN A 354 32.45 0.47 3.99
CA GLN A 354 33.84 0.89 4.10
C GLN A 354 34.58 0.01 5.13
N ARG A 355 33.96 -0.22 6.30
CA ARG A 355 34.56 -1.06 7.34
C ARG A 355 34.69 -2.51 6.91
N GLN A 356 33.72 -3.05 6.17
CA GLN A 356 33.82 -4.38 5.59
C GLN A 356 34.99 -4.45 4.59
N THR A 357 35.13 -3.46 3.71
CA THR A 357 36.23 -3.40 2.73
C THR A 357 37.59 -3.35 3.43
N GLU A 358 37.73 -2.54 4.49
CA GLU A 358 38.94 -2.47 5.30
C GLU A 358 39.27 -3.81 5.99
N LEU A 359 38.26 -4.50 6.53
CA LEU A 359 38.43 -5.82 7.15
C LEU A 359 38.83 -6.88 6.11
N GLU A 360 38.21 -6.88 4.93
CA GLU A 360 38.57 -7.77 3.83
C GLU A 360 40.01 -7.55 3.36
N GLN A 361 40.44 -6.29 3.19
CA GLN A 361 41.81 -5.98 2.80
C GLN A 361 42.84 -6.46 3.83
N ARG A 362 42.55 -6.27 5.13
CA ARG A 362 43.41 -6.79 6.20
C ARG A 362 43.44 -8.32 6.23
N SER A 363 42.32 -8.97 5.92
CA SER A 363 42.24 -10.43 5.89
C SER A 363 42.97 -11.06 4.69
N ARG A 364 43.26 -10.32 3.62
CA ARG A 364 43.90 -10.83 2.39
C ARG A 364 45.42 -10.65 2.33
N ARG A 365 46.00 -9.85 3.23
CA ARG A 365 47.43 -9.50 3.22
C ARG A 365 48.21 -10.17 4.34
N ASP A 366 49.50 -10.42 4.12
CA ASP A 366 50.46 -10.81 5.14
C ASP A 366 50.89 -9.58 5.96
N ALA A 367 50.88 -9.71 7.29
CA ALA A 367 51.07 -8.58 8.18
C ALA A 367 52.50 -8.00 8.17
N LEU A 368 53.50 -8.81 7.83
CA LEU A 368 54.91 -8.39 7.76
C LEU A 368 55.22 -7.80 6.37
N THR A 369 54.92 -8.56 5.33
CA THR A 369 55.39 -8.23 3.96
C THR A 369 54.43 -7.35 3.17
N GLY A 370 53.17 -7.23 3.61
CA GLY A 370 52.13 -6.47 2.90
C GLY A 370 51.63 -7.10 1.59
N LEU A 371 52.26 -8.19 1.12
CA LEU A 371 51.82 -8.98 -0.03
C LEU A 371 50.57 -9.81 0.30
N ALA A 372 50.02 -10.55 -0.67
CA ALA A 372 48.95 -11.50 -0.40
C ALA A 372 49.40 -12.54 0.64
N ASN A 373 48.51 -12.89 1.58
CA ASN A 373 48.77 -14.02 2.47
C ASN A 373 48.48 -15.35 1.77
N ARG A 374 48.95 -16.44 2.39
CA ARG A 374 48.78 -17.80 1.88
C ARG A 374 47.32 -18.15 1.56
N ALA A 375 46.38 -17.83 2.46
CA ALA A 375 44.97 -18.18 2.28
C ALA A 375 44.39 -17.52 1.01
N TRP A 376 44.68 -16.23 0.82
CA TRP A 376 44.25 -15.48 -0.37
C TRP A 376 44.94 -15.97 -1.64
N LEU A 377 46.24 -16.31 -1.59
CA LEU A 377 46.96 -16.89 -2.72
C LEU A 377 46.35 -18.23 -3.18
N GLU A 378 46.07 -19.14 -2.25
CA GLU A 378 45.50 -20.45 -2.57
C GLU A 378 44.10 -20.32 -3.18
N GLU A 379 43.27 -19.41 -2.64
CA GLU A 379 41.94 -19.10 -3.19
C GLU A 379 42.04 -18.54 -4.61
N GLN A 380 42.87 -17.52 -4.82
CA GLN A 380 43.04 -16.89 -6.13
C GLN A 380 43.67 -17.83 -7.17
N LEU A 381 44.60 -18.70 -6.76
CA LEU A 381 45.16 -19.69 -7.68
C LEU A 381 44.10 -20.70 -8.10
N LYS A 382 43.24 -21.15 -7.18
CA LYS A 382 42.17 -22.09 -7.49
C LYS A 382 41.18 -21.52 -8.50
N GLU A 383 40.78 -20.26 -8.33
CA GLU A 383 39.90 -19.55 -9.27
C GLU A 383 40.55 -19.40 -10.65
N ARG A 384 41.79 -18.87 -10.70
CA ARG A 384 42.53 -18.65 -11.95
C ARG A 384 42.83 -19.95 -12.68
N PHE A 385 43.16 -21.02 -11.96
CA PHE A 385 43.38 -22.34 -12.53
C PHE A 385 42.13 -22.88 -13.25
N GLN A 386 40.95 -22.75 -12.62
CA GLN A 386 39.69 -23.17 -13.24
C GLN A 386 39.39 -22.34 -14.49
N LEU A 387 39.50 -21.01 -14.38
CA LEU A 387 39.25 -20.09 -15.48
C LEU A 387 40.17 -20.34 -16.68
N CYS A 388 41.47 -20.48 -16.44
CA CYS A 388 42.44 -20.73 -17.51
C CYS A 388 42.20 -22.07 -18.18
N ARG A 389 41.86 -23.13 -17.42
CA ARG A 389 41.55 -24.44 -17.99
C ARG A 389 40.26 -24.45 -18.81
N GLU A 390 39.24 -23.72 -18.40
CA GLU A 390 37.97 -23.60 -19.15
C GLU A 390 38.11 -22.77 -20.43
N GLN A 391 39.00 -21.77 -20.41
CA GLN A 391 39.21 -20.84 -21.53
C GLN A 391 40.39 -21.20 -22.43
N ASP A 392 41.06 -22.33 -22.18
CA ASP A 392 42.28 -22.76 -22.88
C ASP A 392 43.38 -21.67 -22.86
N ARG A 393 43.57 -21.05 -21.69
CA ARG A 393 44.57 -20.00 -21.42
C ARG A 393 45.73 -20.56 -20.61
N THR A 394 46.87 -19.90 -20.71
CA THR A 394 48.10 -20.29 -20.03
C THR A 394 48.11 -19.76 -18.60
N LEU A 395 48.71 -20.50 -17.68
CA LEU A 395 48.89 -20.10 -16.29
C LEU A 395 50.23 -20.62 -15.80
N SER A 396 51.04 -19.77 -15.18
CA SER A 396 52.30 -20.17 -14.55
C SER A 396 52.32 -19.85 -13.07
N VAL A 397 52.95 -20.71 -12.29
CA VAL A 397 53.19 -20.53 -10.86
C VAL A 397 54.69 -20.53 -10.62
N VAL A 398 55.14 -19.57 -9.82
CA VAL A 398 56.54 -19.44 -9.41
C VAL A 398 56.63 -19.56 -7.90
N PHE A 399 57.34 -20.57 -7.43
CA PHE A 399 57.61 -20.83 -6.03
C PHE A 399 59.03 -20.39 -5.69
N ILE A 400 59.18 -19.58 -4.66
CA ILE A 400 60.44 -18.90 -4.34
C ILE A 400 60.76 -19.12 -2.87
N ASP A 401 62.02 -19.41 -2.57
CA ASP A 401 62.52 -19.54 -1.20
C ASP A 401 63.84 -18.80 -1.03
N LEU A 402 63.97 -18.05 0.08
CA LEU A 402 65.19 -17.31 0.39
C LEU A 402 66.30 -18.26 0.87
N ASP A 403 67.41 -18.28 0.13
CA ASP A 403 68.52 -19.17 0.42
C ASP A 403 69.19 -18.81 1.75
N HIS A 404 69.47 -19.85 2.55
CA HIS A 404 70.17 -19.72 3.83
C HIS A 404 69.48 -18.78 4.85
N PHE A 405 68.18 -18.50 4.72
CA PHE A 405 67.47 -17.56 5.60
C PHE A 405 67.50 -17.96 7.08
N LYS A 406 67.41 -19.27 7.39
CA LYS A 406 67.62 -19.77 8.75
C LYS A 406 69.00 -19.39 9.32
N MET A 407 70.07 -19.53 8.53
CA MET A 407 71.43 -19.16 8.98
C MET A 407 71.56 -17.65 9.17
N LEU A 408 70.88 -16.85 8.34
CA LEU A 408 70.81 -15.40 8.48
C LEU A 408 70.14 -15.02 9.81
N ASN A 409 69.01 -15.64 10.13
CA ASN A 409 68.33 -15.45 11.41
C ASN A 409 69.16 -15.90 12.61
N ASP A 410 69.79 -17.07 12.52
CA ASP A 410 70.64 -17.60 13.60
C ASP A 410 71.86 -16.70 13.86
N ARG A 411 72.37 -16.02 12.83
CA ARG A 411 73.56 -15.16 12.92
C ARG A 411 73.25 -13.73 13.33
N HIS A 412 72.14 -13.16 12.85
CA HIS A 412 71.85 -11.73 12.98
C HIS A 412 70.55 -11.41 13.72
N GLY A 413 69.81 -12.43 14.13
CA GLY A 413 68.55 -12.30 14.85
C GLY A 413 67.35 -12.11 13.92
N HIS A 414 66.17 -12.44 14.45
CA HIS A 414 64.91 -12.42 13.70
C HIS A 414 64.51 -11.01 13.22
N GLN A 415 64.88 -9.94 13.92
CA GLN A 415 64.57 -8.57 13.48
C GLN A 415 65.24 -8.21 12.15
N LEU A 416 66.49 -8.66 11.94
CA LEU A 416 67.15 -8.47 10.65
C LEU A 416 66.50 -9.34 9.57
N GLY A 417 66.10 -10.57 9.92
CA GLY A 417 65.35 -11.44 9.03
C GLY A 417 64.03 -10.84 8.57
N ASP A 418 63.27 -10.23 9.50
CA ASP A 418 62.01 -9.55 9.19
C ASP A 418 62.24 -8.38 8.22
N GLN A 419 63.28 -7.58 8.44
CA GLN A 419 63.66 -6.50 7.52
C GLN A 419 64.04 -7.03 6.11
N VAL A 420 64.73 -8.18 6.06
CA VAL A 420 65.06 -8.84 4.79
C VAL A 420 63.80 -9.30 4.08
N LEU A 421 62.82 -9.88 4.80
CA LEU A 421 61.54 -10.30 4.21
C LEU A 421 60.71 -9.12 3.70
N GLU A 422 60.66 -8.00 4.43
CA GLU A 422 60.00 -6.77 4.00
C GLU A 422 60.64 -6.22 2.72
N ASN A 423 61.97 -6.09 2.67
CA ASN A 423 62.67 -5.58 1.49
C ASN A 423 62.60 -6.53 0.30
N PHE A 424 62.64 -7.83 0.55
CA PHE A 424 62.43 -8.85 -0.47
C PHE A 424 61.02 -8.76 -1.07
N ALA A 425 60.00 -8.56 -0.22
CA ALA A 425 58.63 -8.42 -0.68
C ALA A 425 58.44 -7.21 -1.59
N VAL A 426 59.10 -6.08 -1.30
CA VAL A 426 59.11 -4.91 -2.18
C VAL A 426 59.78 -5.23 -3.52
N ALA A 427 60.94 -5.89 -3.51
CA ALA A 427 61.65 -6.30 -4.73
C ALA A 427 60.81 -7.28 -5.57
N LEU A 428 60.10 -8.20 -4.93
CA LEU A 428 59.20 -9.14 -5.58
C LEU A 428 58.01 -8.42 -6.22
N GLN A 429 57.40 -7.47 -5.52
CA GLN A 429 56.27 -6.69 -6.03
C GLN A 429 56.66 -5.81 -7.24
N GLU A 430 57.88 -5.26 -7.24
CA GLU A 430 58.43 -4.50 -8.38
C GLU A 430 58.77 -5.41 -9.58
N SER A 431 58.99 -6.71 -9.33
CA SER A 431 59.35 -7.68 -10.36
C SER A 431 58.15 -8.26 -11.10
N VAL A 432 56.92 -8.09 -10.60
CA VAL A 432 55.69 -8.63 -11.20
C VAL A 432 54.90 -7.56 -11.97
N ARG A 433 54.16 -7.95 -13.01
CA ARG A 433 53.33 -7.01 -13.81
C ARG A 433 51.96 -6.80 -13.19
N GLU A 434 51.24 -5.79 -13.67
CA GLU A 434 49.82 -5.62 -13.37
C GLU A 434 49.03 -6.87 -13.81
N GLY A 435 48.23 -7.45 -12.91
CA GLY A 435 47.48 -8.69 -13.12
C GLY A 435 48.11 -9.94 -12.47
N ASP A 436 49.43 -9.94 -12.26
CA ASP A 436 50.11 -10.98 -11.50
C ASP A 436 49.80 -10.84 -10.00
N LEU A 437 49.87 -11.95 -9.25
CA LEU A 437 49.65 -11.94 -7.80
C LEU A 437 50.85 -12.55 -7.08
N ALA A 438 51.56 -11.73 -6.31
CA ALA A 438 52.63 -12.17 -5.42
C ALA A 438 52.15 -12.24 -3.97
N GLY A 439 52.61 -13.24 -3.23
CA GLY A 439 52.26 -13.40 -1.82
C GLY A 439 53.25 -14.23 -1.03
N ARG A 440 53.19 -14.08 0.29
CA ARG A 440 53.97 -14.89 1.23
C ARG A 440 53.23 -16.19 1.50
N TYR A 441 53.87 -17.29 1.16
CA TYR A 441 53.30 -18.63 1.25
C TYR A 441 53.67 -19.33 2.56
N GLY A 442 54.87 -19.07 3.08
CA GLY A 442 55.41 -19.66 4.30
C GLY A 442 56.33 -18.72 5.07
N GLY A 443 57.23 -19.28 5.89
CA GLY A 443 58.16 -18.49 6.71
C GLY A 443 59.09 -17.63 5.84
N GLU A 444 59.81 -18.27 4.92
CA GLU A 444 60.75 -17.64 3.97
C GLU A 444 60.36 -17.93 2.51
N GLU A 445 59.13 -18.41 2.30
CA GLU A 445 58.61 -18.90 1.03
C GLU A 445 57.59 -17.92 0.44
N PHE A 446 57.70 -17.67 -0.86
CA PHE A 446 56.83 -16.78 -1.62
C PHE A 446 56.28 -17.50 -2.86
N LEU A 447 55.07 -17.11 -3.25
CA LEU A 447 54.38 -17.64 -4.42
C LEU A 447 54.01 -16.48 -5.34
N VAL A 448 54.22 -16.65 -6.64
CA VAL A 448 53.72 -15.73 -7.66
C VAL A 448 52.82 -16.50 -8.63
N ILE A 449 51.65 -15.93 -8.91
CA ILE A 449 50.67 -16.44 -9.86
C ILE A 449 50.69 -15.53 -11.10
N LEU A 450 51.03 -16.11 -12.24
CA LEU A 450 51.21 -15.42 -13.52
C LEU A 450 50.14 -15.92 -14.51
N PRO A 451 48.94 -15.30 -14.55
CA PRO A 451 47.93 -15.64 -15.55
C PRO A 451 48.40 -15.20 -16.94
N ASP A 452 47.98 -15.93 -17.97
CA ASP A 452 48.32 -15.69 -19.37
C ASP A 452 49.82 -15.70 -19.65
N GLU A 453 50.56 -16.49 -18.88
CA GLU A 453 52.01 -16.57 -19.02
C GLU A 453 52.48 -18.01 -19.11
N ARG A 454 53.50 -18.22 -19.93
CA ARG A 454 54.20 -19.50 -20.09
C ARG A 454 55.54 -19.47 -19.38
N SER A 455 56.28 -20.58 -19.50
CA SER A 455 57.60 -20.74 -18.88
C SER A 455 58.58 -19.63 -19.24
N GLU A 456 58.52 -19.12 -20.48
CA GLU A 456 59.37 -18.04 -20.97
C GLU A 456 59.21 -16.73 -20.15
N GLY A 457 57.98 -16.27 -19.95
CA GLY A 457 57.73 -15.05 -19.17
C GLY A 457 57.89 -15.25 -17.67
N ALA A 458 57.57 -16.45 -17.15
CA ALA A 458 57.87 -16.81 -15.76
C ALA A 458 59.38 -16.80 -15.49
N GLN A 459 60.18 -17.32 -16.42
CA GLN A 459 61.63 -17.30 -16.36
C GLN A 459 62.20 -15.88 -16.47
N ALA A 460 61.61 -15.04 -17.33
CA ALA A 460 61.98 -13.64 -17.42
C ALA A 460 61.71 -12.89 -16.10
N MET A 461 60.59 -13.17 -15.43
CA MET A 461 60.29 -12.62 -14.10
C MET A 461 61.30 -13.08 -13.05
N ALA A 462 61.60 -14.38 -13.02
CA ALA A 462 62.61 -14.94 -12.12
C ALA A 462 63.99 -14.29 -12.31
N ASN A 463 64.40 -14.07 -13.57
CA ASN A 463 65.67 -13.41 -13.89
C ASN A 463 65.69 -11.93 -13.44
N ARG A 464 64.59 -11.19 -13.64
CA ARG A 464 64.46 -9.80 -13.14
C ARG A 464 64.60 -9.74 -11.63
N LEU A 465 63.93 -10.66 -10.92
CA LEU A 465 64.01 -10.73 -9.46
C LEU A 465 65.45 -11.01 -9.02
N ALA A 466 66.10 -12.02 -9.61
CA ALA A 466 67.49 -12.34 -9.31
C ALA A 466 68.43 -11.14 -9.54
N GLU A 467 68.32 -10.45 -10.67
CA GLU A 467 69.10 -9.24 -10.97
C GLU A 467 68.83 -8.11 -9.96
N CYS A 468 67.57 -7.91 -9.55
CA CYS A 468 67.21 -6.95 -8.52
C CYS A 468 67.92 -7.27 -7.18
N LEU A 469 67.96 -8.54 -6.77
CA LEU A 469 68.58 -8.95 -5.50
C LEU A 469 70.12 -8.81 -5.50
N THR A 470 70.76 -8.92 -6.65
CA THR A 470 72.21 -8.68 -6.76
C THR A 470 72.60 -7.21 -6.57
N THR A 471 71.72 -6.29 -6.95
CA THR A 471 72.00 -4.85 -6.93
C THR A 471 71.39 -4.14 -5.72
N ARG A 472 70.28 -4.64 -5.18
CA ARG A 472 69.58 -4.10 -4.03
C ARG A 472 70.04 -4.77 -2.74
N SER A 473 70.54 -3.97 -1.81
CA SER A 473 70.83 -4.42 -0.44
C SER A 473 69.52 -4.72 0.29
N MET A 474 69.40 -5.92 0.88
CA MET A 474 68.21 -6.33 1.65
C MET A 474 68.25 -5.87 3.10
N ALA A 475 69.43 -5.64 3.65
CA ALA A 475 69.64 -5.05 4.96
C ALA A 475 71.07 -4.53 5.09
N HIS A 476 71.39 -3.82 6.17
CA HIS A 476 72.78 -3.42 6.47
C HIS A 476 73.17 -3.94 7.84
N VAL A 477 74.31 -4.62 7.91
CA VAL A 477 74.90 -5.10 9.18
C VAL A 477 76.22 -4.39 9.38
N ASP A 478 76.34 -3.61 10.46
CA ASP A 478 77.53 -2.83 10.79
C ASP A 478 78.05 -1.94 9.63
N GLY A 479 77.13 -1.42 8.81
CA GLY A 479 77.43 -0.57 7.66
C GLY A 479 77.77 -1.33 6.36
N VAL A 480 77.75 -2.66 6.36
CA VAL A 480 77.96 -3.50 5.18
C VAL A 480 76.61 -3.93 4.60
N ALA A 481 76.44 -3.81 3.28
CA ALA A 481 75.26 -4.25 2.56
C ALA A 481 75.13 -5.79 2.59
N LEU A 482 73.95 -6.28 2.99
CA LEU A 482 73.60 -7.69 2.99
C LEU A 482 72.75 -8.00 1.76
N HIS A 483 73.24 -8.91 0.93
CA HIS A 483 72.52 -9.45 -0.21
C HIS A 483 72.08 -10.89 0.09
N VAL A 484 70.96 -11.28 -0.48
CA VAL A 484 70.42 -12.66 -0.38
C VAL A 484 70.23 -13.21 -1.78
N THR A 485 70.36 -14.53 -1.91
CA THR A 485 70.00 -15.25 -3.14
C THR A 485 68.70 -16.02 -2.91
N VAL A 486 68.11 -16.49 -4.00
CA VAL A 486 66.86 -17.26 -3.95
C VAL A 486 66.96 -18.51 -4.80
N SER A 487 66.25 -19.54 -4.37
CA SER A 487 65.94 -20.71 -5.18
C SER A 487 64.52 -20.56 -5.73
N ILE A 488 64.37 -20.66 -7.06
CA ILE A 488 63.10 -20.44 -7.75
C ILE A 488 62.69 -21.70 -8.53
N GLY A 489 61.44 -22.11 -8.37
CA GLY A 489 60.83 -23.19 -9.14
C GLY A 489 59.63 -22.68 -9.91
N ILE A 490 59.52 -23.08 -11.17
CA ILE A 490 58.47 -22.63 -12.09
C ILE A 490 57.68 -23.84 -12.55
N ALA A 491 56.36 -23.78 -12.55
CA ALA A 491 55.52 -24.76 -13.22
C ALA A 491 54.43 -24.05 -14.02
N CYS A 492 54.24 -24.48 -15.27
CA CYS A 492 53.20 -23.95 -16.14
C CYS A 492 52.09 -24.98 -16.31
N LEU A 493 50.84 -24.52 -16.44
CA LEU A 493 49.67 -25.38 -16.64
C LEU A 493 49.84 -26.32 -17.84
N ASP A 494 50.56 -25.88 -18.87
CA ASP A 494 50.82 -26.63 -20.10
C ASP A 494 51.92 -27.71 -19.94
N ASP A 495 52.70 -27.70 -18.85
CA ASP A 495 53.87 -28.59 -18.65
C ASP A 495 53.48 -30.02 -18.20
N GLY A 496 52.21 -30.25 -17.87
CA GLY A 496 51.74 -31.56 -17.41
C GLY A 496 50.22 -31.61 -17.16
N PRO A 497 49.65 -32.82 -17.00
CA PRO A 497 48.21 -32.99 -16.77
C PRO A 497 47.85 -32.72 -15.30
N PHE A 498 47.95 -31.46 -14.85
CA PHE A 498 47.57 -31.04 -13.51
C PHE A 498 46.05 -31.12 -13.31
N LYS A 499 45.60 -31.81 -12.26
CA LYS A 499 44.17 -31.98 -11.97
C LYS A 499 43.58 -30.79 -11.22
N ASN A 500 44.42 -30.09 -10.45
CA ASN A 500 44.04 -28.99 -9.59
C ASN A 500 45.22 -28.02 -9.35
N ALA A 501 44.91 -26.85 -8.82
CA ALA A 501 45.89 -25.80 -8.48
C ALA A 501 46.99 -26.29 -7.52
N ARG A 502 46.70 -27.24 -6.63
CA ARG A 502 47.67 -27.74 -5.64
C ARG A 502 48.80 -28.53 -6.30
N GLU A 503 48.47 -29.39 -7.26
CA GLU A 503 49.46 -30.15 -8.02
C GLU A 503 50.41 -29.24 -8.81
N LEU A 504 49.92 -28.07 -9.27
CA LEU A 504 50.75 -27.07 -9.94
C LEU A 504 51.74 -26.38 -8.97
N ILE A 505 51.29 -26.07 -7.74
CA ILE A 505 52.19 -25.57 -6.68
C ILE A 505 53.25 -26.63 -6.34
N ASP A 506 52.83 -27.87 -6.14
CA ASP A 506 53.73 -28.96 -5.75
C ASP A 506 54.81 -29.23 -6.83
N ALA A 507 54.48 -29.06 -8.12
CA ALA A 507 55.45 -29.15 -9.21
C ALA A 507 56.45 -27.98 -9.24
N ALA A 508 56.00 -26.76 -8.93
CA ALA A 508 56.88 -25.60 -8.79
C ALA A 508 57.80 -25.76 -7.56
N ASP A 509 57.26 -26.21 -6.42
CA ASP A 509 58.03 -26.51 -5.20
C ASP A 509 59.10 -27.59 -5.47
N GLN A 510 58.75 -28.67 -6.17
CA GLN A 510 59.71 -29.71 -6.55
C GLN A 510 60.87 -29.15 -7.41
N SER A 511 60.56 -28.26 -8.36
CA SER A 511 61.57 -27.63 -9.21
C SER A 511 62.48 -26.69 -8.41
N MET A 512 61.92 -25.94 -7.46
CA MET A 512 62.67 -25.08 -6.52
C MET A 512 63.59 -25.92 -5.64
N TYR A 513 63.12 -27.09 -5.18
CA TYR A 513 63.92 -28.02 -4.40
C TYR A 513 65.11 -28.58 -5.18
N ASP A 514 64.96 -28.81 -6.49
CA ASP A 514 66.06 -29.25 -7.35
C ASP A 514 67.15 -28.16 -7.47
N VAL A 515 66.76 -26.88 -7.56
CA VAL A 515 67.70 -25.74 -7.50
C VAL A 515 68.46 -25.72 -6.17
N LYS A 516 67.75 -25.93 -5.04
CA LYS A 516 68.39 -26.01 -3.72
C LYS A 516 69.44 -27.12 -3.65
N ARG A 517 69.24 -28.23 -4.36
CA ARG A 517 70.18 -29.36 -4.43
C ARG A 517 71.34 -29.12 -5.41
N SER A 518 71.12 -28.36 -6.47
CA SER A 518 72.14 -28.07 -7.49
C SER A 518 73.12 -26.97 -7.11
N GLY A 519 72.93 -26.33 -5.95
CA GLY A 519 73.85 -25.31 -5.45
C GLY A 519 73.18 -24.01 -4.99
N ARG A 520 71.84 -23.90 -5.10
CA ARG A 520 71.05 -22.67 -4.84
C ARG A 520 71.34 -21.56 -5.86
N ASP A 521 70.76 -20.37 -5.65
CA ASP A 521 70.95 -19.18 -6.50
C ASP A 521 70.61 -19.43 -7.97
N GLY A 522 69.34 -19.70 -8.25
CA GLY A 522 68.92 -20.03 -9.60
C GLY A 522 67.43 -20.31 -9.73
N SER A 523 67.07 -20.77 -10.93
CA SER A 523 65.70 -21.10 -11.29
C SER A 523 65.63 -22.38 -12.11
N ALA A 524 64.57 -23.16 -11.91
CA ALA A 524 64.29 -24.34 -12.72
C ALA A 524 62.80 -24.38 -13.10
N THR A 525 62.52 -24.80 -14.33
CA THR A 525 61.16 -25.06 -14.80
C THR A 525 60.86 -26.55 -14.72
N TYR A 526 59.69 -26.90 -14.20
CA TYR A 526 59.17 -28.25 -14.19
C TYR A 526 59.13 -28.80 -15.62
N ARG A 527 59.71 -29.98 -15.81
CA ARG A 527 59.64 -30.71 -17.08
C ARG A 527 59.31 -32.15 -16.76
N GLN A 528 58.28 -32.66 -17.43
CA GLN A 528 57.83 -34.04 -17.28
C GLN A 528 58.80 -35.06 -17.90
#